data_AF-A0A971GYU0-F1
#
_entry.id   AF-A0A971GYU0-F1
#
_cell.length_a   1.000
_cell.length_b   1.000
_cell.length_c   1.000
_cell.angle_alpha   90.00
_cell.angle_beta   90.00
_cell.angle_gamma   90.00
#
_symmetry.space_group_name_H-M   'P 1'
#
loop_
_entity.id
_entity.type
_entity.pdbx_description
1 polymer ?
#
loop_
_entity_poly.entity_id
_entity_poly.type
_entity_poly.pdbx_seq_one_letter_code
_entity_poly.pdbx_strand_id
1 'polypeptide(L)' 'MENNQNFEQIKEKFEAADVDGKIKIYTTVRGLTVEQYKELLRMFPIKYLDRLEKAMG' A
#
# COMPACT_ATOMS: atom_id res chain seq x y z
N MET A 1 16.55 -4.63 13.74
CA MET A 1 15.83 -3.34 13.63
C MET A 1 15.69 -2.97 12.14
N GLU A 2 15.07 -3.84 11.33
CA GLU A 2 15.31 -3.83 9.86
C GLU A 2 14.04 -3.70 8.99
N ASN A 3 12.84 -3.69 9.57
CA ASN A 3 11.59 -3.63 8.77
C ASN A 3 11.02 -2.21 8.59
N ASN A 4 11.56 -1.18 9.25
CA ASN A 4 10.96 0.15 9.21
C ASN A 4 11.34 0.93 7.95
N GLN A 5 12.61 0.82 7.49
CA GLN A 5 13.10 1.58 6.34
C GLN A 5 12.38 1.19 5.04
N ASN A 6 12.04 -0.10 4.87
CA ASN A 6 11.33 -0.56 3.69
C ASN A 6 9.91 0.00 3.65
N PHE A 7 9.24 0.07 4.81
CA PHE A 7 7.90 0.63 4.91
C PHE A 7 7.87 2.13 4.62
N GLU A 8 8.81 2.90 5.16
CA GLU A 8 8.88 4.35 4.94
C GLU A 8 9.06 4.68 3.44
N GLN A 9 9.92 3.95 2.73
CA GLN A 9 10.08 4.11 1.28
C GLN A 9 8.84 3.68 0.50
N ILE A 10 8.19 2.59 0.92
CA ILE A 10 6.93 2.13 0.32
C ILE A 10 5.85 3.19 0.53
N LYS A 11 5.75 3.75 1.73
CA LYS A 11 4.78 4.77 2.11
C LYS A 11 4.99 6.06 1.33
N GLU A 12 6.23 6.53 1.18
CA GLU A 12 6.55 7.71 0.37
C GLU A 12 6.16 7.48 -1.10
N LYS A 13 6.54 6.33 -1.67
CA LYS A 13 6.12 5.95 -3.03
C LYS A 13 4.62 5.79 -3.15
N PHE A 14 3.97 5.24 -2.13
CA PHE A 14 2.53 5.06 -2.09
C PHE A 14 1.86 6.41 -2.06
N GLU A 15 2.29 7.35 -1.22
CA GLU A 15 1.74 8.70 -1.12
C GLU A 15 1.87 9.46 -2.46
N ALA A 16 3.06 9.43 -3.07
CA ALA A 16 3.35 10.08 -4.34
C ALA A 16 2.73 9.40 -5.57
N ALA A 17 2.34 8.13 -5.48
CA ALA A 17 1.73 7.41 -6.58
C ALA A 17 0.23 7.71 -6.74
N ASP A 18 -0.25 7.64 -7.98
CA ASP A 18 -1.68 7.61 -8.30
C ASP A 18 -2.38 6.35 -7.80
N VAL A 19 -3.71 6.33 -7.87
CA VAL A 19 -4.57 5.22 -7.45
C VAL A 19 -4.08 3.86 -7.96
N ASP A 20 -3.75 3.78 -9.25
CA ASP A 20 -3.25 2.55 -9.87
C ASP A 20 -1.86 2.16 -9.34
N GLY A 21 -0.95 3.14 -9.24
CA GLY A 21 0.38 2.94 -8.68
C GLY A 21 0.35 2.49 -7.22
N LYS A 22 -0.55 3.06 -6.42
CA LYS A 22 -0.83 2.65 -5.03
C LYS A 22 -1.29 1.19 -4.96
N ILE A 23 -2.23 0.76 -5.82
CA ILE A 23 -2.68 -0.65 -5.90
C ILE A 23 -1.52 -1.56 -6.28
N LYS A 24 -0.72 -1.15 -7.27
CA LYS A 24 0.46 -1.91 -7.71
C LYS A 24 1.49 -2.04 -6.61
N ILE A 25 1.79 -0.95 -5.89
CA ILE A 25 2.69 -0.96 -4.73
C ILE A 25 2.12 -1.92 -3.68
N TYR A 26 0.85 -1.77 -3.30
CA TYR A 26 0.21 -2.60 -2.28
C TYR A 26 0.21 -4.11 -2.63
N THR A 27 0.01 -4.46 -3.90
CA THR A 27 0.04 -5.86 -4.37
C THR A 27 1.45 -6.40 -4.60
N THR A 28 2.42 -5.53 -4.86
CA THR A 28 3.83 -5.90 -5.10
C THR A 28 4.61 -6.01 -3.80
N VAL A 29 4.31 -5.16 -2.81
CA VAL A 29 4.98 -5.22 -1.52
C VAL A 29 4.62 -6.51 -0.82
N ARG A 30 5.63 -7.23 -0.35
CA ARG A 30 5.51 -8.49 0.37
C ARG A 30 6.37 -8.38 1.62
N GLY A 31 5.92 -8.98 2.72
CA GLY A 31 6.65 -8.92 3.99
C GLY A 31 6.35 -7.70 4.86
N LEU A 32 5.34 -6.89 4.54
CA LEU A 32 4.81 -5.90 5.49
C LEU A 32 3.95 -6.59 6.56
N THR A 33 3.94 -6.02 7.77
CA THR A 33 3.05 -6.49 8.83
C THR A 33 1.62 -6.04 8.59
N VAL A 34 0.66 -6.72 9.21
CA VAL A 34 -0.78 -6.37 9.11
C VAL A 34 -1.03 -4.90 9.49
N GLU A 35 -0.28 -4.37 10.46
CA GLU A 35 -0.39 -2.97 10.89
C GLU A 35 0.09 -1.98 9.80
N GLN A 36 1.19 -2.28 9.12
CA GLN A 36 1.71 -1.48 8.01
C GLN A 36 0.75 -1.48 6.81
N TYR A 37 0.19 -2.64 6.47
CA TYR A 37 -0.85 -2.73 5.45
C TYR A 37 -2.07 -1.89 5.81
N LYS A 38 -2.51 -1.93 7.07
CA LYS A 38 -3.63 -1.10 7.56
C LYS A 38 -3.34 0.39 7.45
N GLU A 39 -2.11 0.84 7.70
CA GLU A 39 -1.73 2.24 7.50
C GLU A 39 -1.85 2.67 6.03
N LEU A 40 -1.31 1.87 5.09
CA LEU A 40 -1.42 2.15 3.65
C LEU A 40 -2.89 2.19 3.20
N LEU A 41 -3.70 1.24 3.67
CA LEU A 41 -5.14 1.17 3.40
C LEU A 41 -5.89 2.38 3.96
N ARG A 42 -5.52 2.89 5.14
CA ARG A 42 -6.14 4.10 5.71
C ARG A 42 -5.83 5.36 4.92
N MET A 43 -4.64 5.44 4.30
CA MET A 43 -4.28 6.53 3.40
C MET A 43 -4.91 6.36 2.01
N PHE A 44 -5.42 5.17 1.69
CA PHE A 44 -6.05 4.90 0.42
C PHE A 44 -7.50 5.39 0.42
N PRO A 45 -7.95 6.12 -0.62
CA PRO A 45 -9.33 6.59 -0.66
C PRO A 45 -10.29 5.40 -0.79
N ILE A 46 -11.25 5.28 0.14
CA ILE A 46 -12.26 4.20 0.17
C ILE A 46 -13.00 4.05 -1.17
N LYS A 47 -13.16 5.13 -1.94
CA LYS A 47 -13.81 5.09 -3.25
C LYS A 47 -13.08 4.21 -4.29
N TYR A 48 -11.81 3.89 -4.07
CA TYR A 48 -11.00 3.05 -4.94
C TYR A 48 -10.72 1.67 -4.35
N LEU A 49 -11.28 1.35 -3.18
CA LEU A 49 -11.08 0.08 -2.50
C LEU A 49 -11.56 -1.10 -3.37
N ASP A 50 -12.65 -0.93 -4.12
CA ASP A 50 -13.11 -1.89 -5.15
C ASP A 50 -12.04 -2.21 -6.20
N ARG A 51 -11.23 -1.23 -6.60
CA ARG A 51 -10.12 -1.46 -7.54
C ARG A 51 -8.97 -2.22 -6.90
N LEU A 52 -8.70 -1.94 -5.62
CA LEU A 52 -7.70 -2.66 -4.84
C LEU A 52 -8.11 -4.14 -4.68
N GLU A 53 -9.37 -4.40 -4.35
CA GLU A 53 -9.92 -5.76 -4.24
C GLU A 53 -9.85 -6.50 -5.57
N LYS A 54 -10.24 -5.86 -6.69
CA LYS A 54 -10.12 -6.46 -8.04
C LYS A 54 -8.70 -6.81 -8.46
N ALA A 55 -7.69 -6.13 -7.94
CA ALA A 55 -6.29 -6.43 -8.23
C ALA A 55 -5.71 -7.54 -7.34
N MET A 56 -6.37 -7.83 -6.20
CA MET A 56 -6.00 -8.94 -5.30
C MET A 56 -6.80 -10.22 -5.57
N GLY A 57 -7.97 -10.10 -6.21
CA GLY A 57 -8.86 -11.21 -6.58
C GLY A 57 -8.43 -11.98 -7.81
#